data_AF-A0A5R2MW59-F1
#
_entry.id   AF-A0A5R2MW59-F1
#
_cell.length_a   1.000
_cell.length_b   1.000
_cell.length_c   1.000
_cell.angle_alpha   90.00
_cell.angle_beta   90.00
_cell.angle_gamma   90.00
#
_symmetry.space_group_name_H-M   'P 1'
#
loop_
_entity.id
_entity.type
_entity.pdbx_description
1 polymer ?
#
loop_
_entity_poly.entity_id
_entity_poly.type
_entity_poly.pdbx_seq_one_letter_code
_entity_poly.pdbx_strand_id
1 'polypeptide(L)' 'SHWEGYQASLKMLGAEVKVQVIRDKKTKTISLEVNGSKTKSASFEPKAGGQTEVVVKIPA' A
#
# COMPACT_ATOMS: atom_id res chain seq x y z
N SER A 1 1.05 13.20 -14.58
CA SER A 1 0.27 13.09 -13.33
C SER A 1 0.93 13.91 -12.24
N HIS A 2 0.21 14.78 -11.54
CA HIS A 2 0.79 15.92 -10.79
C HIS A 2 0.98 15.70 -9.27
N TRP A 3 0.76 14.50 -8.75
CA TRP A 3 0.79 14.24 -7.32
C TRP A 3 1.97 13.34 -6.94
N GLU A 4 2.71 13.73 -5.90
CA GLU A 4 3.99 13.10 -5.51
C GLU A 4 3.83 11.73 -4.84
N GLY A 5 2.62 11.44 -4.35
CA GLY A 5 2.32 10.28 -3.53
C GLY A 5 1.15 10.59 -2.60
N TYR A 6 0.68 9.59 -1.87
CA TYR A 6 -0.46 9.75 -0.98
C TYR A 6 -0.28 8.91 0.27
N GLN A 7 -0.70 9.42 1.42
CA GLN A 7 -0.73 8.66 2.66
C GLN A 7 -2.13 8.73 3.25
N ALA A 8 -2.64 7.59 3.68
CA ALA A 8 -3.90 7.50 4.38
C ALA A 8 -3.85 6.41 5.46
N SER A 9 -4.56 6.68 6.55
CA SER A 9 -4.84 5.68 7.57
C SER A 9 -6.33 5.38 7.53
N LEU A 10 -6.68 4.12 7.31
CA LEU A 10 -8.05 3.64 7.24
C LEU A 10 -8.30 2.69 8.40
N LYS A 11 -9.44 2.85 9.07
CA LYS A 11 -9.96 1.86 10.01
C LYS A 11 -11.02 1.04 9.28
N MET A 12 -10.72 -0.23 9.01
CA MET A 12 -11.63 -1.11 8.27
C MET A 12 -11.49 -2.56 8.74
N LEU A 13 -12.59 -3.32 8.70
CA LEU A 13 -12.61 -4.74 9.07
C LEU A 13 -12.05 -5.04 10.48
N GLY A 14 -12.24 -4.10 11.42
CA GLY A 14 -11.69 -4.21 12.78
C GLY A 14 -10.17 -4.06 12.88
N ALA A 15 -9.51 -3.58 11.82
CA ALA A 15 -8.07 -3.36 11.72
C ALA A 15 -7.75 -1.90 11.39
N GLU A 16 -6.51 -1.48 11.67
CA GLU A 16 -5.95 -0.23 11.15
C GLU A 16 -5.06 -0.54 9.94
N VAL A 17 -5.29 0.14 8.84
CA VAL A 17 -4.52 -0.01 7.60
C VAL A 17 -3.88 1.32 7.25
N LYS A 18 -2.55 1.35 7.22
CA LYS A 18 -1.78 2.51 6.79
C LYS A 18 -1.33 2.29 5.35
N VAL A 19 -1.86 3.11 4.45
CA VAL A 19 -1.56 3.05 3.02
C VAL A 19 -0.61 4.20 2.67
N GLN A 20 0.49 3.86 2.01
CA GLN A 20 1.41 4.82 1.42
C GLN A 20 1.56 4.53 -0.07
N VAL A 21 1.19 5.49 -0.90
CA VAL A 21 1.40 5.44 -2.34
C VAL A 21 2.65 6.24 -2.69
N ILE A 22 3.59 5.59 -3.37
CA ILE A 22 4.87 6.16 -3.78
C ILE A 22 4.95 6.11 -5.31
N ARG A 23 5.32 7.23 -5.92
CA ARG A 23 5.74 7.27 -7.33
C ARG A 23 7.20 6.92 -7.46
N ASP A 24 7.50 5.89 -8.24
CA ASP A 24 8.86 5.44 -8.48
C ASP A 24 9.13 5.36 -9.98
N LYS A 25 10.11 6.14 -10.46
CA LYS A 25 10.52 6.17 -11.89
C LYS A 25 11.07 4.84 -12.37
N LYS A 26 11.54 3.97 -11.46
CA LYS A 26 12.07 2.64 -11.79
C LYS A 26 10.97 1.58 -11.89
N THR A 27 9.80 1.87 -11.36
CA THR A 27 8.65 0.96 -11.34
C THR A 27 7.90 1.04 -12.67
N LYS A 28 7.83 -0.08 -13.39
CA LYS A 28 7.14 -0.17 -14.70
C LYS A 28 5.67 -0.59 -14.57
N THR A 29 5.30 -1.23 -13.47
CA THR A 29 3.96 -1.76 -13.19
C THR A 29 3.60 -1.53 -11.74
N ILE A 30 2.31 -1.44 -11.41
CA ILE A 30 1.86 -1.26 -10.01
C ILE A 30 2.36 -2.45 -9.17
N SER A 31 2.94 -2.18 -8.00
CA SER A 31 3.33 -3.21 -7.05
C SER A 31 2.87 -2.87 -5.63
N LEU A 32 2.60 -3.91 -4.85
CA LEU A 32 2.11 -3.84 -3.49
C LEU A 32 3.12 -4.49 -2.54
N GLU A 33 3.42 -3.81 -1.44
CA GLU A 33 4.16 -4.35 -0.30
C GLU A 33 3.28 -4.30 0.92
N VAL A 34 3.09 -5.44 1.59
CA VAL A 34 2.27 -5.55 2.79
C VAL A 34 3.19 -5.95 3.93
N ASN A 35 3.26 -5.13 4.98
CA ASN A 35 4.17 -5.28 6.11
C ASN A 35 5.63 -5.54 5.66
N GLY A 36 6.09 -4.79 4.65
CA GLY A 36 7.44 -4.90 4.08
C GLY A 36 7.66 -6.08 3.14
N SER A 37 6.65 -6.91 2.88
CA SER A 37 6.75 -8.06 1.96
C SER A 37 6.04 -7.77 0.65
N LYS A 38 6.76 -7.90 -0.48
CA LYS A 38 6.16 -7.79 -1.82
C LYS A 38 5.13 -8.89 -2.05
N THR A 39 3.92 -8.51 -2.42
CA THR A 39 2.88 -9.45 -2.80
C THR A 39 2.83 -9.59 -4.32
N LYS A 40 2.56 -10.81 -4.80
CA LYS A 40 2.30 -11.06 -6.22
C LYS A 40 0.87 -10.66 -6.61
N SER A 41 -0.04 -10.63 -5.63
CA SER A 41 -1.43 -10.18 -5.77
C SER A 41 -1.56 -8.70 -5.46
N ALA A 42 -2.55 -8.05 -6.06
CA ALA A 42 -2.97 -6.68 -5.73
C ALA A 42 -3.95 -6.63 -4.54
N SER A 43 -4.04 -7.72 -3.77
CA SER A 43 -5.01 -7.91 -2.69
C SER A 43 -4.29 -8.39 -1.43
N PHE A 44 -4.82 -8.00 -0.28
CA PHE A 44 -4.39 -8.40 1.05
C PHE A 44 -5.58 -8.46 1.99
N GLU A 45 -5.46 -9.22 3.07
CA GLU A 45 -6.48 -9.35 4.10
C GLU A 45 -6.00 -8.69 5.39
N PRO A 46 -6.67 -7.62 5.86
CA PRO A 46 -6.37 -7.02 7.15
C PRO A 46 -6.67 -7.99 8.28
N LYS A 47 -5.75 -8.12 9.24
CA LYS A 47 -6.00 -8.92 10.46
C LYS A 47 -6.72 -8.06 11.49
N ALA A 48 -7.91 -8.49 11.91
CA ALA A 48 -8.68 -7.82 12.95
C ALA A 48 -7.84 -7.65 14.24
N GLY A 49 -7.94 -6.48 14.87
CA GLY A 49 -7.13 -6.10 16.02
C GLY A 49 -5.66 -5.77 15.70
N GLY A 50 -5.24 -5.92 14.44
CA GLY A 50 -3.88 -5.63 13.99
C GLY A 50 -3.76 -4.31 13.24
N GLN A 51 -2.51 -3.87 13.06
CA GLN A 51 -2.12 -2.84 12.12
C GLN A 51 -1.52 -3.51 10.88
N THR A 52 -1.91 -3.05 9.69
CA THR A 52 -1.32 -3.48 8.42
C THR A 52 -0.74 -2.27 7.69
N GLU A 53 0.53 -2.35 7.32
CA GLU A 53 1.19 -1.32 6.51
C GLU A 53 1.21 -1.76 5.05
N VAL A 54 0.73 -0.89 4.16
CA VAL A 54 0.62 -1.17 2.74
C VAL A 54 1.33 -0.07 1.98
N VAL A 55 2.37 -0.45 1.25
CA VAL A 55 3.08 0.44 0.34
C VAL A 55 2.68 0.09 -1.09
N VAL A 56 2.11 1.05 -1.80
CA VAL A 56 1.75 0.94 -3.22
C VAL A 56 2.78 1.70 -4.02
N LYS A 57 3.51 1.04 -4.91
CA LYS A 57 4.42 1.71 -5.84
C LYS A 57 3.77 1.78 -7.20
N ILE A 58 3.69 2.99 -7.74
CA ILE A 58 3.15 3.26 -9.07
C ILE A 58 4.22 3.91 -9.95
N PRO A 59 4.15 3.75 -11.29
CA PRO A 59 5.02 4.48 -12.20
C PRO A 59 4.87 6.00 -12.01
N ALA A 60 6.02 6.69 -12.06
CA ALA A 60 6.09 8.14 -11.97
C ALA A 60 5.84 8.82 -13.32
#